data_AF-A0A7S0BUD3-F1
#
_entry.id   AF-A0A7S0BUD3-F1
#
_cell.length_a   1.000
_cell.length_b   1.000
_cell.length_c   1.000
_cell.angle_alpha   90.00
_cell.angle_beta   90.00
_cell.angle_gamma   90.00
#
_symmetry.space_group_name_H-M   'P 1'
#
loop_
_entity.id
_entity.type
_entity.pdbx_description
1 polymer ?
#
loop_
_entity_poly.entity_id
_entity_poly.type
_entity_poly.pdbx_seq_one_letter_code
_entity_poly.pdbx_strand_id
1 'polypeptide(L)'
;VARTVAGSSLVKSAIFGRDPNWGRIAAAAGRAGVDFDQSELDIFLGPHQMMKSGQPVEYDTEAASKYMVDASKGEYMSGEDSVIITLSTGRGSGSGTAWGCDLSYDYVKINAEYTT
;
A
#
# COMPACT_ATOMS: atom_id res chain seq x y z
N VAL A 1 -3.79 -5.75 10.49
CA VAL A 1 -3.03 -5.69 9.21
C VAL A 1 -3.31 -4.41 8.43
N ALA A 2 -4.51 -4.21 7.86
CA ALA A 2 -4.81 -3.07 6.97
C ALA A 2 -4.40 -1.69 7.54
N ARG A 3 -4.78 -1.39 8.80
CA ARG A 3 -4.41 -0.12 9.46
C ARG A 3 -2.89 0.05 9.62
N THR A 4 -2.16 -1.04 9.92
CA THR A 4 -0.70 -1.03 10.06
C THR A 4 0.00 -0.70 8.74
N VAL A 5 -0.53 -1.21 7.63
CA VAL A 5 -0.02 -0.92 6.27
C VAL A 5 -0.34 0.51 5.88
N ALA A 6 -1.59 0.96 6.03
CA ALA A 6 -2.01 2.32 5.71
C ALA A 6 -1.29 3.40 6.55
N GLY A 7 -0.90 3.06 7.78
CA GLY A 7 -0.15 3.95 8.68
C GLY A 7 1.37 3.85 8.57
N SER A 8 1.93 3.01 7.70
CA SER A 8 3.38 2.84 7.58
C SER A 8 4.02 3.99 6.80
N SER A 9 4.91 4.77 7.42
CA SER A 9 5.62 5.88 6.75
C SER A 9 6.39 5.43 5.50
N LEU A 10 6.94 4.21 5.52
CA LEU A 10 7.63 3.64 4.35
C LEU A 10 6.66 3.32 3.22
N VAL A 11 5.48 2.77 3.51
CA VAL A 11 4.46 2.52 2.49
C VAL A 11 3.95 3.85 1.95
N LYS A 12 3.58 4.79 2.83
CA LYS A 12 3.08 6.11 2.44
C LYS A 12 4.06 6.89 1.55
N SER A 13 5.36 6.82 1.84
CA SER A 13 6.38 7.45 0.98
C SER A 13 6.62 6.70 -0.33
N ALA A 14 6.47 5.37 -0.37
CA ALA A 14 6.52 4.61 -1.62
C ALA A 14 5.35 4.98 -2.55
N ILE A 15 4.14 5.13 -1.99
CA ILE A 15 2.98 5.61 -2.74
C ILE A 15 3.21 7.03 -3.26
N PHE A 16 3.73 7.95 -2.43
CA PHE A 16 4.09 9.30 -2.87
C PHE A 16 5.08 9.27 -4.05
N GLY A 17 6.14 8.47 -3.93
CA GLY A 17 7.17 8.32 -4.94
C GLY A 17 6.80 7.48 -6.16
N ARG A 18 5.58 6.93 -6.21
CA ARG A 18 5.12 5.99 -7.27
C ARG A 18 6.06 4.80 -7.43
N ASP A 19 6.63 4.34 -6.32
CA ASP A 19 7.51 3.18 -6.22
C ASP A 19 6.69 1.92 -5.84
N PRO A 20 6.52 0.94 -6.74
CA PRO A 20 5.73 -0.28 -6.51
C PRO A 20 6.40 -1.25 -5.53
N ASN A 21 6.62 -0.80 -4.29
CA ASN A 21 7.49 -1.46 -3.32
C ASN A 21 6.74 -2.44 -2.41
N TRP A 22 6.51 -3.66 -2.91
CA TRP A 22 5.87 -4.73 -2.14
C TRP A 22 6.62 -5.09 -0.85
N GLY A 23 7.95 -4.90 -0.80
CA GLY A 23 8.76 -5.22 0.38
C GLY A 23 8.37 -4.38 1.60
N ARG A 24 8.09 -3.09 1.38
CA ARG A 24 7.59 -2.19 2.44
C ARG A 24 6.18 -2.56 2.89
N ILE A 25 5.34 -3.04 1.98
CA ILE A 25 3.98 -3.52 2.28
C ILE A 25 4.05 -4.80 3.12
N ALA A 26 4.86 -5.78 2.71
CA ALA A 26 5.07 -7.05 3.41
C ALA A 26 5.62 -6.82 4.83
N ALA A 27 6.64 -5.96 4.97
CA ALA A 27 7.20 -5.61 6.27
C ALA A 27 6.17 -4.95 7.21
N ALA A 28 5.30 -4.08 6.67
CA ALA A 28 4.23 -3.45 7.44
C ALA A 28 3.13 -4.46 7.83
N ALA A 29 2.80 -5.41 6.95
CA ALA A 29 1.84 -6.48 7.26
C ALA A 29 2.37 -7.42 8.36
N GLY A 30 3.64 -7.84 8.29
CA GLY A 30 4.26 -8.73 9.26
C GLY A 30 4.39 -8.15 10.67
N ARG A 31 4.49 -6.81 10.81
CA ARG A 31 4.52 -6.13 12.13
C ARG A 31 3.13 -5.77 12.68
N ALA A 32 2.06 -6.33 12.12
CA ALA A 32 0.70 -5.96 12.50
C ALA A 32 0.23 -6.47 13.88
N GLY A 33 1.06 -7.25 14.59
CA GLY A 33 0.74 -7.76 15.93
C GLY A 33 -0.36 -8.82 15.95
N VAL A 34 -0.54 -9.53 14.83
CA VAL A 34 -1.45 -10.67 14.68
C VAL A 34 -0.65 -11.90 14.29
N ASP A 35 -1.21 -13.09 14.50
CA ASP A 35 -0.63 -14.31 13.95
C ASP A 35 -0.55 -14.20 12.41
N PHE A 36 0.63 -14.48 11.87
CA PHE A 36 0.98 -14.14 10.50
C PHE A 36 1.96 -15.17 9.93
N ASP A 37 1.46 -16.03 9.05
CA ASP A 37 2.29 -16.91 8.24
C ASP A 37 2.66 -16.19 6.94
N GLN A 38 3.96 -15.90 6.77
CA GLN A 38 4.45 -15.25 5.56
C GLN A 38 4.19 -16.09 4.30
N SER A 39 4.14 -17.42 4.41
CA SER A 39 3.89 -18.30 3.27
C SER A 39 2.46 -18.23 2.73
N GLU A 40 1.54 -17.60 3.48
CA GLU A 40 0.17 -17.36 3.05
C GLU A 40 -0.07 -15.92 2.56
N LEU A 41 0.99 -15.10 2.46
CA LEU A 41 0.89 -13.71 2.04
C LEU A 41 0.76 -13.57 0.53
N ASP A 42 -0.34 -12.95 0.08
CA ASP A 42 -0.49 -12.42 -1.27
C ASP A 42 -0.59 -10.90 -1.20
N ILE A 43 0.08 -10.21 -2.14
CA ILE A 43 0.07 -8.74 -2.25
C ILE A 43 -0.29 -8.35 -3.67
N PHE A 44 -1.29 -7.47 -3.78
CA PHE A 44 -1.66 -6.81 -5.02
C PHE A 44 -1.59 -5.29 -4.87
N LEU A 45 -1.09 -4.63 -5.92
CA LEU A 45 -1.19 -3.18 -6.11
C LEU A 45 -2.10 -2.92 -7.31
N GLY A 46 -3.33 -2.49 -7.06
CA GLY A 46 -4.38 -2.47 -8.08
C GLY A 46 -4.53 -3.85 -8.73
N PRO A 47 -4.44 -3.95 -10.07
CA PRO A 47 -4.53 -5.23 -10.78
C PRO A 47 -3.22 -6.05 -10.76
N HIS A 48 -2.12 -5.50 -10.24
CA HIS A 48 -0.79 -6.12 -10.33
C HIS A 48 -0.52 -7.00 -9.11
N GLN A 49 -0.42 -8.31 -9.32
CA GLN A 49 0.05 -9.23 -8.29
C GLN A 49 1.57 -9.09 -8.14
N MET A 50 2.03 -8.80 -6.93
CA MET A 50 3.47 -8.62 -6.62
C MET A 50 4.03 -9.76 -5.79
N MET A 51 3.18 -10.42 -5.02
CA MET A 51 3.55 -11.56 -4.18
C MET A 51 2.43 -12.60 -4.20
N LYS A 52 2.82 -13.87 -4.27
CA LYS A 52 1.94 -15.02 -4.22
C LYS A 52 2.52 -16.08 -3.29
N SER A 53 1.75 -16.50 -2.30
CA SER A 53 2.14 -17.52 -1.31
C SER A 53 3.50 -17.23 -0.67
N GLY A 54 3.69 -15.98 -0.24
CA GLY A 54 4.92 -15.49 0.39
C GLY A 54 6.12 -15.30 -0.53
N GLN A 55 5.99 -15.58 -1.83
CA GLN A 55 7.06 -15.44 -2.81
C GLN A 55 6.80 -14.27 -3.77
N PRO A 56 7.80 -13.45 -4.10
CA PRO A 56 7.65 -12.44 -5.13
C PRO A 56 7.34 -13.11 -6.47
N VAL A 57 6.48 -12.48 -7.26
CA VAL A 57 6.20 -12.90 -8.64
C VAL A 57 6.77 -11.88 -9.61
N GLU A 58 7.01 -12.28 -10.86
CA GLU A 58 7.31 -11.33 -11.92
C GLU A 58 6.06 -10.49 -12.23
N TYR A 59 6.24 -9.18 -12.31
CA TYR A 59 5.21 -8.23 -12.70
C TYR A 59 5.86 -7.05 -13.43
N ASP A 60 5.07 -6.35 -14.24
CA ASP A 60 5.49 -5.14 -14.93
C ASP A 60 5.51 -3.96 -13.94
N THR A 61 6.72 -3.56 -13.54
CA THR A 61 6.96 -2.48 -12.58
C THR A 61 6.52 -1.12 -13.12
N GLU A 62 6.72 -0.87 -14.40
CA GLU A 62 6.37 0.35 -15.10
C GLU A 62 4.84 0.48 -15.18
N ALA A 63 4.13 -0.62 -15.49
CA ALA A 63 2.68 -0.65 -15.47
C ALA A 63 2.11 -0.41 -14.06
N ALA A 64 2.71 -1.01 -13.03
CA ALA A 64 2.31 -0.79 -11.64
C ALA A 64 2.56 0.66 -11.18
N SER A 65 3.67 1.27 -11.60
CA SER A 65 3.94 2.69 -11.36
C SER A 65 2.94 3.59 -12.09
N LYS A 66 2.64 3.27 -13.36
CA LYS A 66 1.63 3.96 -14.16
C LYS A 66 0.24 3.88 -13.52
N TYR A 67 -0.15 2.72 -12.99
CA TYR A 67 -1.41 2.57 -12.24
C TYR A 67 -1.49 3.58 -11.08
N MET A 68 -0.43 3.76 -10.29
CA MET A 68 -0.42 4.74 -9.20
C MET A 68 -0.49 6.18 -9.71
N VAL A 69 0.14 6.49 -10.84
CA VAL A 69 0.04 7.80 -11.48
C VAL A 69 -1.39 8.08 -11.93
N ASP A 70 -2.02 7.11 -12.59
CA ASP A 70 -3.38 7.24 -13.11
C ASP A 70 -4.39 7.38 -11.97
N ALA A 71 -4.26 6.56 -10.91
CA ALA A 71 -5.07 6.68 -9.70
C ALA A 71 -4.94 8.07 -9.05
N SER A 72 -3.74 8.67 -9.06
CA SER A 72 -3.57 10.02 -8.49
C SER A 72 -4.16 11.16 -9.34
N LYS A 73 -4.62 10.87 -10.55
CA LYS A 73 -5.32 11.81 -11.44
C LYS A 73 -6.83 11.59 -11.45
N GLY A 74 -7.32 10.57 -10.73
CA GLY A 74 -8.74 10.29 -10.65
C GLY A 74 -9.51 11.50 -10.14
N GLU A 75 -10.73 11.66 -10.63
CA GLU A 75 -11.62 12.73 -10.16
C GLU A 75 -11.91 12.54 -8.67
N TYR A 76 -11.80 13.63 -7.90
CA TYR A 76 -12.01 13.58 -6.46
C TYR A 76 -13.38 12.96 -6.11
N MET A 77 -13.38 11.96 -5.24
CA MET A 77 -14.57 11.19 -4.81
C MET A 77 -15.23 10.34 -5.91
N SER A 78 -14.57 10.09 -7.05
CA SER A 78 -15.07 9.14 -8.06
C SER A 78 -14.85 7.67 -7.67
N GLY A 79 -13.99 7.41 -6.69
CA GLY A 79 -13.50 6.07 -6.34
C GLY A 79 -12.34 5.59 -7.23
N GLU A 80 -11.97 6.38 -8.25
CA GLU A 80 -10.80 6.15 -9.11
C GLU A 80 -9.58 6.99 -8.69
N ASP A 81 -9.71 7.79 -7.64
CA ASP A 81 -8.70 8.70 -7.09
C ASP A 81 -7.75 8.04 -6.06
N SER A 82 -7.87 6.71 -5.90
CA SER A 82 -7.27 5.98 -4.78
C SER A 82 -6.39 4.82 -5.25
N VAL A 83 -5.18 4.73 -4.69
CA VAL A 83 -4.29 3.57 -4.89
C VAL A 83 -4.78 2.42 -4.01
N ILE A 84 -5.19 1.32 -4.62
CA ILE A 84 -5.69 0.13 -3.93
C ILE A 84 -4.56 -0.84 -3.67
N ILE A 85 -4.40 -1.24 -2.40
CA ILE A 85 -3.50 -2.32 -1.98
C ILE A 85 -4.36 -3.43 -1.39
N THR A 86 -4.30 -4.61 -1.98
CA THR A 86 -5.03 -5.79 -1.50
C THR A 86 -4.05 -6.80 -0.91
N LEU A 87 -4.38 -7.31 0.27
CA LEU A 87 -3.57 -8.27 1.00
C LEU A 87 -4.43 -9.48 1.36
N SER A 88 -3.92 -10.67 1.10
CA SER A 88 -4.40 -11.90 1.72
C SER A 88 -3.32 -12.39 2.68
N THR A 89 -3.68 -12.74 3.91
CA THR A 89 -2.73 -13.17 4.95
C THR A 89 -3.11 -14.53 5.53
N GLY A 90 -3.84 -15.34 4.75
CA GLY A 90 -4.33 -16.65 5.14
C GLY A 90 -5.66 -17.01 4.51
N ARG A 91 -6.22 -18.15 4.93
CA ARG A 91 -7.45 -18.75 4.35
C ARG A 91 -8.70 -18.57 5.22
N GLY A 92 -8.63 -17.73 6.25
CA GLY A 92 -9.77 -17.41 7.12
C GLY A 92 -10.82 -16.54 6.42
N SER A 93 -11.98 -16.38 7.05
CA SER A 93 -13.08 -15.53 6.54
C SER A 93 -12.98 -14.05 6.95
N GLY A 94 -11.96 -13.68 7.74
CA GLY A 94 -11.80 -12.31 8.22
C GLY A 94 -11.40 -11.35 7.11
N SER A 95 -12.05 -10.20 7.05
CA SER A 95 -11.71 -9.11 6.14
C SER A 95 -11.72 -7.76 6.88
N GLY A 96 -11.00 -6.78 6.33
CA GLY A 96 -10.96 -5.45 6.91
C GLY A 96 -10.30 -4.44 5.98
N THR A 97 -10.88 -3.25 5.93
CA THR A 97 -10.41 -2.14 5.09
C THR A 97 -9.94 -0.99 5.97
N ALA A 98 -8.86 -0.34 5.59
CA ALA A 98 -8.38 0.88 6.21
C ALA A 98 -7.99 1.89 5.13
N TRP A 99 -8.19 3.16 5.43
CA TRP A 99 -7.88 4.26 4.54
C TRP A 99 -6.70 5.06 5.09
N GLY A 100 -5.95 5.66 4.18
CA GLY A 100 -4.84 6.55 4.48
C GLY A 100 -4.57 7.44 3.29
N CYS A 101 -3.43 8.13 3.34
CA CYS A 101 -2.92 8.94 2.24
C CYS A 101 -1.43 8.63 2.06
N ASP A 102 -0.78 9.25 1.09
CA ASP A 102 0.66 9.22 0.95
C ASP A 102 1.37 10.12 2.00
N LEU A 103 2.70 10.18 1.94
CA LEU A 103 3.52 11.04 2.79
C LEU A 103 4.38 11.92 1.90
N SER A 104 3.91 13.13 1.63
CA SER A 104 4.54 14.10 0.72
C SER A 104 5.48 15.07 1.44
N TYR A 105 6.26 15.82 0.66
CA TYR A 105 7.05 16.94 1.19
C TYR A 105 6.18 18.03 1.82
N ASP A 106 5.00 18.30 1.25
CA ASP A 106 4.09 19.33 1.76
C ASP A 106 3.56 18.98 3.15
N TYR A 107 3.33 17.70 3.44
CA TYR A 107 2.97 17.26 4.80
C TYR A 107 4.03 17.69 5.82
N VAL A 108 5.31 17.50 5.50
CA VAL A 108 6.43 17.90 6.37
C VAL A 108 6.49 19.42 6.46
N LYS A 109 6.41 20.12 5.33
CA LYS A 109 6.45 21.59 5.27
C LYS A 109 5.36 22.23 6.13
N ILE A 110 4.10 21.82 5.94
CA ILE A 110 2.95 22.36 6.66
C ILE A 110 3.08 22.16 8.17
N ASN A 111 3.54 21.00 8.63
CA ASN A 111 3.63 20.70 10.06
C ASN A 111 4.95 21.13 10.71
N ALA A 112 5.97 21.52 9.93
CA ALA A 112 7.22 22.05 10.46
C ALA A 112 7.26 23.58 10.50
N GLU A 113 6.60 24.25 9.55
CA GLU A 113 6.58 25.71 9.43
C GLU A 113 5.47 26.38 10.24
N TYR A 114 4.42 25.64 10.60
CA TYR A 114 3.28 26.14 11.37
C TYR A 114 3.13 25.38 12.69
N THR A 115 2.74 26.09 13.75
CA THR A 115 2.24 25.44 14.97
C THR A 115 0.79 25.04 14.73
N THR A 116 0.54 23.72 14.70
CA THR A 116 -0.78 23.12 14.55
C THR A 116 -1.30 22.52 15.85
#